data_AF-A0A2V8VPQ0-F1
#
_entry.id   AF-A0A2V8VPQ0-F1
#
_cell.length_a   1.000
_cell.length_b   1.000
_cell.length_c   1.000
_cell.angle_alpha   90.00
_cell.angle_beta   90.00
_cell.angle_gamma   90.00
#
_symmetry.space_group_name_H-M   'P 1'
#
loop_
_entity.id
_entity.type
_entity.pdbx_description
1 polymer ?
#
loop_
_entity_poly.entity_id
_entity_poly.type
_entity_poly.pdbx_seq_one_letter_code
_entity_poly.pdbx_strand_id
1 'polypeptide(L)'
;MTRVAVLVVAVLMAGMLLVHVAPAAAMGKTHDMKGTVVSVNVEGKSITFKDDSGASITAPVLDAAAGSLKNVKAGEYVTLTCQDNEKGEHEGISRIQSAAAADGQKKPTR
;
A
#
# COMPACT_ATOMS: atom_id res chain seq x y z
N MET A 1 44.36 20.18 35.59
CA MET A 1 43.02 20.76 35.79
C MET A 1 43.03 22.18 35.25
N THR A 2 42.35 22.43 34.13
CA THR A 2 41.67 23.70 33.77
C THR A 2 40.97 23.48 32.43
N ARG A 3 39.65 23.63 32.43
CA ARG A 3 38.73 23.25 31.34
C ARG A 3 38.63 24.38 30.32
N VAL A 4 38.85 24.07 29.04
CA VAL A 4 38.59 24.97 27.90
C VAL A 4 37.73 24.21 26.89
N ALA A 5 36.54 24.75 26.60
CA ALA A 5 35.66 24.56 25.41
C ALA A 5 34.27 25.07 25.84
N VAL A 6 33.84 26.32 25.59
CA VAL A 6 33.51 26.99 24.32
C VAL A 6 32.74 26.08 23.36
N LEU A 7 31.41 26.27 23.29
CA LEU A 7 30.66 26.15 22.05
C LEU A 7 29.43 27.08 22.11
N VAL A 8 29.43 27.97 21.12
CA VAL A 8 28.49 29.05 20.82
C VAL A 8 27.33 28.49 19.99
N VAL A 9 26.14 29.08 20.08
CA VAL A 9 25.29 29.55 18.97
C VAL A 9 23.83 29.65 19.44
N ALA A 10 23.36 30.90 19.45
CA ALA A 10 21.98 31.30 19.68
C ALA A 10 21.15 31.19 18.38
N VAL A 11 19.83 31.37 18.55
CA VAL A 11 18.79 31.69 17.55
C VAL A 11 18.10 30.49 16.88
N LEU A 12 16.82 30.28 17.22
CA LEU A 12 15.70 30.21 16.27
C LEU A 12 14.36 30.01 17.03
N MET A 13 13.79 31.13 17.49
CA MET A 13 12.35 31.29 17.65
C MET A 13 11.75 31.47 16.25
N ALA A 14 10.92 30.54 15.77
CA ALA A 14 9.83 30.77 14.80
C ALA A 14 9.31 29.42 14.28
N GLY A 15 8.00 29.20 14.37
CA GLY A 15 7.35 28.15 13.58
C GLY A 15 6.36 27.27 14.32
N MET A 16 5.44 27.86 15.08
CA MET A 16 4.16 27.23 15.39
C MET A 16 3.37 27.11 14.08
N LEU A 17 3.65 26.06 13.31
CA LEU A 17 2.85 25.64 12.18
C LEU A 17 1.79 24.67 12.69
N LEU A 18 0.56 25.13 12.62
CA LEU A 18 -0.66 24.33 12.67
C LEU A 18 -0.52 23.16 11.68
N VAL A 19 -0.08 22.00 12.19
CA VAL A 19 -0.33 20.72 11.54
C VAL A 19 -1.84 20.51 11.58
N HIS A 20 -2.45 20.81 10.45
CA HIS A 20 -3.78 20.36 10.11
C HIS A 20 -3.75 18.84 10.16
N VAL A 21 -4.26 18.26 11.25
CA VAL A 21 -4.63 16.84 11.28
C VAL A 21 -5.80 16.73 10.31
N ALA A 22 -5.51 16.31 9.08
CA ALA A 22 -6.54 15.89 8.14
C ALA A 22 -7.45 14.88 8.86
N PRO A 23 -8.78 14.92 8.65
CA PRO A 23 -9.65 13.92 9.26
C PRO A 23 -9.14 12.56 8.78
N ALA A 24 -8.69 11.75 9.73
CA ALA A 24 -8.48 10.35 9.51
C ALA A 24 -9.85 9.79 9.13
N ALA A 25 -10.12 9.73 7.83
CA ALA A 25 -11.15 8.87 7.30
C ALA A 25 -10.94 7.53 7.99
N ALA A 26 -12.01 6.95 8.55
CA ALA A 26 -12.03 5.61 9.10
C ALA A 26 -11.74 4.63 7.94
N MET A 27 -10.48 4.59 7.53
CA MET A 27 -9.95 3.70 6.54
C MET A 27 -9.76 2.43 7.34
N GLY A 28 -10.68 1.48 7.18
CA GLY A 28 -10.56 0.15 7.75
C GLY A 28 -9.13 -0.38 7.56
N LYS A 29 -8.66 -1.21 8.49
CA LYS A 29 -7.24 -1.60 8.50
C LYS A 29 -6.88 -2.18 7.13
N THR A 30 -5.86 -1.62 6.50
CA THR A 30 -5.33 -2.16 5.25
C THR A 30 -4.03 -2.87 5.52
N HIS A 31 -3.79 -3.96 4.80
CA HIS A 31 -2.50 -4.65 4.83
C HIS A 31 -2.10 -5.06 3.41
N ASP A 32 -0.79 -5.00 3.14
CA ASP A 32 -0.26 -5.40 1.84
C ASP A 32 0.18 -6.87 1.88
N MET A 33 -0.22 -7.62 0.85
CA MET A 33 0.23 -8.97 0.57
C MET A 33 0.92 -9.03 -0.77
N LYS A 34 2.06 -9.70 -0.83
CA LYS A 34 2.82 -9.91 -2.05
C LYS A 34 2.80 -11.39 -2.40
N GLY A 35 2.73 -11.68 -3.70
CA GLY A 35 2.65 -13.05 -4.15
C GLY A 35 2.57 -13.19 -5.66
N THR A 36 2.58 -14.43 -6.10
CA THR A 36 2.46 -14.80 -7.50
C THR A 36 1.00 -15.12 -7.82
N VAL A 37 0.43 -14.46 -8.81
CA VAL A 37 -0.92 -14.75 -9.29
C VAL A 37 -0.96 -16.18 -9.84
N VAL A 38 -1.91 -16.98 -9.36
CA VAL A 38 -2.15 -18.35 -9.84
C VAL A 38 -3.29 -18.37 -10.85
N SER A 39 -4.37 -17.61 -10.58
CA SER A 39 -5.53 -17.51 -11.46
C SER A 39 -6.24 -16.18 -11.26
N VAL A 40 -6.92 -15.69 -12.30
CA VAL A 40 -7.66 -14.43 -12.30
C VAL A 40 -9.08 -14.71 -12.81
N ASN A 41 -10.09 -14.31 -12.04
CA ASN A 41 -11.49 -14.37 -12.45
C ASN A 41 -12.05 -12.95 -12.53
N VAL A 42 -12.05 -12.37 -13.72
CA VAL A 42 -12.55 -11.01 -13.96
C VAL A 42 -14.06 -10.93 -13.79
N GLU A 43 -14.80 -11.96 -14.24
CA GLU A 43 -16.26 -12.01 -14.18
C GLU A 43 -16.76 -12.15 -12.75
N GLY A 44 -16.13 -13.04 -11.98
CA GLY A 44 -16.42 -13.25 -10.56
C GLY A 44 -15.69 -12.28 -9.61
N LYS A 45 -14.96 -11.30 -10.16
CA LYS A 45 -14.17 -10.30 -9.41
C LYS A 45 -13.33 -10.94 -8.30
N SER A 46 -12.54 -11.96 -8.62
CA SER A 46 -11.68 -12.64 -7.65
C SER A 46 -10.32 -12.99 -8.24
N ILE A 47 -9.34 -13.13 -7.36
CA ILE A 47 -7.98 -13.50 -7.74
C ILE A 47 -7.45 -14.56 -6.78
N THR A 48 -6.80 -15.57 -7.33
CA THR A 48 -6.05 -16.56 -6.56
C THR A 48 -4.57 -16.27 -6.72
N PHE A 49 -3.85 -16.12 -5.62
CA PHE A 49 -2.41 -15.89 -5.61
C PHE A 49 -1.72 -16.79 -4.59
N LYS A 50 -0.45 -17.08 -4.83
CA LYS A 50 0.43 -17.80 -3.91
C LYS A 50 1.31 -16.80 -3.19
N ASP A 51 1.20 -16.74 -1.87
CA ASP A 51 2.04 -15.87 -1.05
C ASP A 51 3.50 -16.38 -0.99
N ASP A 52 4.38 -15.62 -0.34
CA ASP A 52 5.78 -16.01 -0.14
C ASP A 52 5.95 -17.25 0.75
N SER A 53 4.97 -17.57 1.61
CA SER A 53 4.95 -18.81 2.39
C SER A 53 4.55 -20.03 1.56
N GLY A 54 4.10 -19.83 0.32
CA GLY A 54 3.67 -20.88 -0.58
C GLY A 54 2.19 -21.25 -0.45
N ALA A 55 1.42 -20.56 0.40
CA ALA A 55 0.00 -20.77 0.56
C ALA A 55 -0.77 -20.13 -0.60
N SER A 56 -1.75 -20.86 -1.15
CA SER A 56 -2.64 -20.35 -2.20
C SER A 56 -3.89 -19.75 -1.56
N ILE A 57 -4.11 -18.46 -1.78
CA ILE A 57 -5.19 -17.67 -1.19
C ILE A 57 -6.06 -17.15 -2.32
N THR A 58 -7.37 -17.28 -2.19
CA THR A 58 -8.35 -16.67 -3.10
C THR A 58 -9.08 -15.56 -2.38
N ALA A 59 -9.06 -14.36 -2.93
CA ALA A 59 -9.68 -13.19 -2.33
C ALA A 59 -10.59 -12.47 -3.34
N PRO A 60 -11.71 -11.88 -2.86
CA PRO A 60 -12.55 -11.02 -3.68
C PRO A 60 -11.82 -9.70 -3.98
N VAL A 61 -12.09 -9.15 -5.15
CA VAL A 61 -11.52 -7.89 -5.63
C VAL A 61 -12.62 -6.85 -5.59
N LEU A 62 -12.37 -5.77 -4.86
CA LEU A 62 -13.29 -4.65 -4.76
C LEU A 62 -13.32 -3.87 -6.08
N ASP A 63 -14.38 -3.09 -6.29
CA ASP A 63 -14.59 -2.38 -7.55
C ASP A 63 -13.43 -1.40 -7.87
N ALA A 64 -12.81 -0.82 -6.83
CA ALA A 64 -11.63 0.03 -6.94
C ALA A 64 -10.42 -0.65 -7.62
N ALA A 65 -10.30 -1.96 -7.51
CA ALA A 65 -9.21 -2.75 -8.11
C ALA A 65 -9.63 -3.54 -9.35
N ALA A 66 -10.92 -3.54 -9.72
CA ALA A 66 -11.44 -4.32 -10.85
C ALA A 66 -10.81 -3.90 -12.19
N GLY A 67 -10.43 -2.63 -12.35
CA GLY A 67 -9.69 -2.15 -13.51
C GLY A 67 -8.29 -2.79 -13.61
N SER A 68 -7.55 -2.80 -12.51
CA SER A 68 -6.22 -3.43 -12.44
C SER A 68 -6.28 -4.95 -12.60
N LEU A 69 -7.36 -5.59 -12.13
CA LEU A 69 -7.57 -7.04 -12.26
C LEU A 69 -7.51 -7.51 -13.72
N LYS A 70 -7.99 -6.70 -14.65
CA LYS A 70 -7.99 -7.01 -16.10
C LYS A 70 -6.58 -6.99 -16.71
N ASN A 71 -5.63 -6.36 -16.03
CA ASN A 71 -4.27 -6.14 -16.53
C ASN A 71 -3.25 -7.09 -15.90
N VAL A 72 -3.67 -7.91 -14.92
CA VAL A 72 -2.84 -8.94 -14.30
C VAL A 72 -3.17 -10.32 -14.88
N LYS A 73 -2.18 -11.20 -14.89
CA LYS A 73 -2.28 -12.56 -15.43
C LYS A 73 -1.62 -13.55 -14.49
N ALA A 74 -1.98 -14.83 -14.62
CA ALA A 74 -1.31 -15.91 -13.91
C ALA A 74 0.21 -15.92 -14.19
N GLY A 75 1.00 -16.22 -13.17
CA GLY A 75 2.47 -16.22 -13.18
C GLY A 75 3.09 -14.86 -12.84
N GLU A 76 2.31 -13.79 -12.69
CA GLU A 76 2.85 -12.47 -12.37
C GLU A 76 3.04 -12.27 -10.87
N TYR A 77 4.15 -11.68 -10.46
CA TYR A 77 4.37 -11.26 -9.09
C TYR A 77 3.77 -9.87 -8.86
N VAL A 78 2.85 -9.76 -7.91
CA VAL A 78 2.06 -8.56 -7.65
C VAL A 78 2.03 -8.24 -6.16
N THR A 79 1.81 -6.97 -5.83
CA THR A 79 1.46 -6.50 -4.49
C THR A 79 -0.02 -6.17 -4.47
N LEU A 80 -0.74 -6.76 -3.51
CA LEU A 80 -2.18 -6.63 -3.28
C LEU A 80 -2.39 -5.88 -1.97
N THR A 81 -3.13 -4.78 -2.01
CA THR A 81 -3.57 -4.10 -0.79
C THR A 81 -4.94 -4.65 -0.41
N CYS A 82 -4.99 -5.37 0.68
CA CYS A 82 -6.20 -5.91 1.29
C CYS A 82 -6.82 -4.85 2.20
N GLN A 83 -8.14 -4.73 2.12
CA GLN A 83 -8.94 -3.87 2.98
C GLN A 83 -9.76 -4.74 3.92
N ASP A 84 -9.60 -4.48 5.20
CA ASP A 84 -10.38 -5.07 6.27
C ASP A 84 -11.33 -4.01 6.83
N ASN A 85 -12.53 -4.41 7.25
CA ASN A 85 -13.50 -3.49 7.84
C ASN A 85 -13.09 -3.05 9.26
N GLU A 86 -13.91 -2.20 9.89
CA GLU A 86 -13.65 -1.71 11.27
C GLU A 86 -13.59 -2.84 12.32
N LYS A 87 -14.18 -4.01 12.03
CA LYS A 87 -14.14 -5.20 12.89
C LYS A 87 -12.92 -6.08 12.61
N GLY A 88 -12.12 -5.74 11.60
CA GLY A 88 -10.98 -6.52 11.15
C GLY A 88 -11.35 -7.73 10.26
N GLU A 89 -12.57 -7.76 9.72
CA GLU A 89 -12.96 -8.79 8.75
C GLU A 89 -12.48 -8.39 7.35
N HIS A 90 -11.92 -9.35 6.61
CA HIS A 90 -11.40 -9.12 5.27
C HIS A 90 -12.54 -8.83 4.27
N GLU A 91 -12.63 -7.58 3.79
CA GLU A 91 -13.64 -7.19 2.81
C GLU A 91 -13.19 -7.52 1.39
N GLY A 92 -11.90 -7.36 1.09
CA GLY A 92 -11.32 -7.73 -0.20
C GLY A 92 -10.12 -6.91 -0.60
N ILE A 93 -9.70 -7.05 -1.85
CA ILE A 93 -8.56 -6.35 -2.41
C ILE A 93 -9.00 -5.00 -2.97
N SER A 94 -8.47 -3.91 -2.39
CA SER A 94 -8.75 -2.53 -2.79
C SER A 94 -7.77 -2.01 -3.84
N ARG A 95 -6.57 -2.61 -3.95
CA ARG A 95 -5.56 -2.24 -4.96
C ARG A 95 -4.74 -3.44 -5.41
N ILE A 96 -4.45 -3.51 -6.71
CA ILE A 96 -3.54 -4.48 -7.32
C ILE A 96 -2.43 -3.70 -8.02
N GLN A 97 -1.17 -3.96 -7.64
CA GLN A 97 0.01 -3.36 -8.24
C GLN A 97 0.93 -4.44 -8.79
N SER A 98 1.06 -4.49 -10.11
CA SER A 98 2.03 -5.36 -10.76
C SER A 98 3.44 -4.79 -10.71
N ALA A 99 4.44 -5.66 -10.78
CA ALA A 99 5.84 -5.24 -10.87
C ALA A 99 6.10 -4.29 -12.06
N ALA A 100 5.36 -4.46 -13.17
CA ALA A 100 5.42 -3.55 -14.32
C ALA A 100 4.74 -2.18 -14.06
N ALA A 101 3.73 -2.10 -13.20
CA ALA A 101 3.04 -0.86 -12.86
C ALA A 101 3.77 -0.02 -11.79
N ALA A 102 4.65 -0.63 -11.00
CA ALA A 102 5.46 0.06 -10.01
C ALA A 102 6.47 1.05 -10.64
N ASP A 103 6.96 0.75 -11.85
CA ASP A 103 7.89 1.63 -12.59
C ASP A 103 7.19 2.84 -13.24
N GLY A 104 5.87 2.75 -13.48
CA GLY A 104 5.07 3.80 -14.10
C GLY A 104 4.68 4.96 -13.20
N GLN A 105 4.86 4.86 -11.87
CA GLN A 105 4.50 5.91 -10.90
C GLN A 105 5.65 6.90 -10.61
N LYS A 106 6.71 6.92 -11.42
CA LYS A 106 7.77 7.94 -11.34
C LYS A 106 7.94 8.72 -12.66
N LYS A 107 6.85 9.26 -13.22
CA LYS A 107 6.96 10.35 -14.19
C LYS A 107 6.35 11.62 -13.60
N PRO A 108 7.15 12.48 -12.92
CA PRO A 108 6.73 13.85 -12.70
C PRO A 108 6.51 14.48 -14.08
N THR A 109 5.28 14.95 -14.30
CA THR A 109 4.92 15.80 -15.44
C THR A 109 5.85 17.00 -15.47
N ARG A 110 6.41 17.22 -16.67
CA ARG A 110 7.36 18.26 -17.05
C ARG A 110 6.87 19.66 -16.74
#